data_AF-A0A3D2RUE7-F1
#
_entry.id   AF-A0A3D2RUE7-F1
#
_cell.length_a   1.000
_cell.length_b   1.000
_cell.length_c   1.000
_cell.angle_alpha   90.00
_cell.angle_beta   90.00
_cell.angle_gamma   90.00
#
_symmetry.space_group_name_H-M   'P 1'
#
loop_
_entity.id
_entity.type
_entity.pdbx_description
1 polymer ?
#
loop_
_entity_poly.entity_id
_entity_poly.type
_entity_poly.pdbx_seq_one_letter_code
_entity_poly.pdbx_strand_id
1 'polypeptide(L)'
;MRDRGNSVILVEHDLDTIRQADHLIDIGPGAGHYGGNISACGSPQEISIKNETLTAQYLNGYKTIPIPERCRPMNPEYLLSVSGATANNLKKLD
;
A
#
# COMPACT_ATOMS: atom_id res chain seq x y z
N MET A 1 17.14 11.99 -9.26
CA MET A 1 17.30 12.81 -8.01
C MET A 1 18.28 12.14 -7.06
N ARG A 2 18.24 10.81 -6.92
CA ARG A 2 19.27 9.99 -6.24
C ARG A 2 20.61 10.00 -6.98
N ASP A 3 20.60 10.00 -8.32
CA ASP A 3 21.81 10.07 -9.16
C ASP A 3 22.60 11.39 -9.07
N ARG A 4 22.08 12.34 -8.28
CA ARG A 4 22.75 13.61 -7.96
C ARG A 4 23.47 13.58 -6.60
N GLY A 5 23.58 12.40 -5.98
CA GLY A 5 24.21 12.22 -4.66
C GLY A 5 23.31 12.55 -3.47
N ASN A 6 21.99 12.66 -3.67
CA ASN A 6 21.05 12.89 -2.58
C ASN A 6 20.52 11.58 -1.99
N SER A 7 20.37 11.55 -0.68
CA SER A 7 19.57 10.55 -0.01
C SER A 7 18.09 10.89 -0.11
N VAL A 8 17.25 9.89 -0.38
CA VAL A 8 15.79 10.02 -0.38
C VAL A 8 15.25 9.08 0.68
N ILE A 9 14.48 9.63 1.60
CA ILE A 9 13.77 8.88 2.64
C ILE A 9 12.28 9.00 2.33
N LEU A 10 11.59 7.87 2.31
CA LEU A 10 10.18 7.78 1.96
C LEU A 10 9.45 6.93 3.00
N VAL A 11 8.25 7.36 3.37
CA VAL A 11 7.30 6.57 4.15
C VAL A 11 6.22 6.09 3.19
N GLU A 12 6.14 4.78 2.99
CA GLU A 12 5.26 4.17 1.99
C GLU A 12 4.52 2.95 2.52
N HIS A 13 3.44 2.62 1.83
CA HIS A 13 2.63 1.43 2.03
C HIS A 13 2.40 0.66 0.72
N ASP A 14 2.70 1.28 -0.44
CA ASP A 14 2.65 0.59 -1.73
C ASP A 14 3.74 -0.48 -1.82
N LEU A 15 3.33 -1.75 -1.97
CA LEU A 15 4.26 -2.88 -1.94
C LEU A 15 5.24 -2.85 -3.13
N ASP A 16 4.82 -2.32 -4.28
CA ASP A 16 5.66 -2.30 -5.48
C ASP A 16 6.77 -1.25 -5.36
N THR A 17 6.48 -0.12 -4.73
CA THR A 17 7.46 0.89 -4.36
C THR A 17 8.43 0.35 -3.31
N ILE A 18 7.92 -0.32 -2.27
CA ILE A 18 8.75 -0.92 -1.22
C ILE A 18 9.71 -1.97 -1.79
N ARG A 19 9.27 -2.82 -2.73
CA ARG A 19 10.11 -3.84 -3.38
C ARG A 19 11.28 -3.26 -4.16
N GLN A 20 11.17 -2.04 -4.65
CA GLN A 20 12.20 -1.36 -5.44
C GLN A 20 13.17 -0.54 -4.60
N ALA A 21 12.94 -0.42 -3.29
CA ALA A 21 13.84 0.32 -2.41
C ALA A 21 15.18 -0.42 -2.24
N ASP A 22 16.27 0.32 -2.14
CA ASP A 22 17.57 -0.28 -1.77
C ASP A 22 17.60 -0.71 -0.30
N HIS A 23 16.83 0.00 0.53
CA HIS A 23 16.83 -0.19 1.97
C HIS A 23 15.42 0.04 2.54
N LEU A 24 15.02 -0.83 3.45
CA LEU A 24 13.73 -0.83 4.12
C LEU A 24 13.95 -0.87 5.63
N ILE A 25 13.27 0.05 6.31
CA ILE A 25 13.15 0.08 7.77
C ILE A 25 11.68 -0.12 8.11
N ASP A 26 11.36 -1.20 8.79
CA ASP A 26 10.00 -1.53 9.21
C ASP A 26 9.79 -1.11 10.67
N ILE A 27 8.70 -0.39 10.95
CA ILE A 27 8.38 0.17 12.27
C ILE A 27 7.11 -0.49 12.80
N GLY A 28 7.17 -0.97 14.04
CA GLY A 28 6.07 -1.76 14.60
C GLY A 28 6.36 -2.22 16.04
N PRO A 29 5.76 -3.35 16.47
CA PRO A 29 4.87 -4.26 15.72
C PRO A 29 3.42 -3.76 15.52
N GLY A 30 3.01 -2.72 16.24
CA GLY A 30 1.68 -2.11 16.14
C GLY A 30 1.73 -0.59 16.10
N ALA A 31 0.57 0.05 16.28
CA ALA A 31 0.45 1.50 16.35
C ALA A 31 0.50 2.03 17.79
N GLY A 32 0.81 3.32 17.96
CA GLY A 32 0.81 3.99 19.26
C GLY A 32 1.78 3.34 20.25
N HIS A 33 1.31 3.04 21.46
CA HIS A 33 2.11 2.40 22.52
C HIS A 33 2.61 1.00 22.17
N TYR A 34 2.01 0.34 21.18
CA TYR A 34 2.45 -0.98 20.69
C TYR A 34 3.46 -0.87 19.53
N GLY A 35 3.85 0.35 19.15
CA GLY A 35 4.76 0.65 18.05
C GLY A 35 6.04 1.32 18.51
N GLY A 36 6.67 2.03 17.56
CA GLY A 36 7.85 2.88 17.84
C GLY A 36 9.17 2.15 17.90
N ASN A 37 9.20 0.84 17.59
CA ASN A 37 10.42 0.05 17.54
C ASN A 37 10.77 -0.30 16.09
N ILE A 38 12.07 -0.40 15.80
CA ILE A 38 12.57 -0.95 14.54
C ILE A 38 12.32 -2.46 14.58
N SER A 39 11.37 -2.93 13.79
CA SER A 39 10.97 -4.34 13.74
C SER A 39 11.84 -5.14 12.77
N ALA A 40 12.26 -4.52 11.67
CA ALA A 40 13.22 -5.08 10.72
C ALA A 40 13.98 -3.94 10.00
N CYS A 41 15.19 -4.24 9.55
CA CYS A 41 16.05 -3.31 8.82
C CYS A 41 16.96 -4.09 7.88
N GLY A 42 17.01 -3.69 6.61
CA GLY A 42 17.75 -4.41 5.56
C GLY A 42 17.22 -4.10 4.17
N SER A 43 17.59 -4.88 3.17
CA SER A 43 16.94 -4.81 1.85
C SER A 43 15.52 -5.40 1.90
N PRO A 44 14.60 -4.97 1.00
CA PRO A 44 13.27 -5.57 0.90
C PRO A 44 13.32 -7.09 0.67
N GLN A 45 14.30 -7.57 -0.09
CA GLN A 45 14.50 -8.99 -0.38
C GLN A 45 14.85 -9.77 0.89
N GLU A 46 15.84 -9.30 1.67
CA GLU A 46 16.25 -9.95 2.93
C GLU A 46 15.10 -9.98 3.95
N ILE A 47 14.36 -8.89 4.07
CA ILE A 47 13.22 -8.80 4.99
C ILE A 47 12.10 -9.72 4.52
N SER A 48 11.79 -9.77 3.23
CA SER A 48 10.69 -10.59 2.70
C SER A 48 10.88 -12.11 2.91
N ILE A 49 12.12 -12.59 3.02
CA ILE A 49 12.39 -14.01 3.30
C ILE A 49 11.95 -14.39 4.72
N LYS A 50 11.94 -13.42 5.64
CA LYS A 50 11.62 -13.63 7.06
C LYS A 50 10.19 -13.20 7.35
N ASN A 51 9.33 -14.12 7.79
CA ASN A 51 7.95 -13.82 8.20
C ASN A 51 7.83 -13.08 9.56
N GLU A 52 8.86 -12.35 9.97
CA GLU A 52 9.02 -11.78 11.31
C GLU A 52 8.14 -10.54 11.53
N THR A 53 7.83 -9.79 10.47
CA THR A 53 7.01 -8.56 10.55
C THR A 53 5.76 -8.63 9.69
N LEU A 54 4.77 -7.78 10.00
CA LEU A 54 3.53 -7.70 9.23
C LEU A 54 3.82 -7.29 7.77
N THR A 55 4.70 -6.32 7.56
CA THR A 55 5.12 -5.87 6.23
C THR A 55 5.76 -7.01 5.45
N ALA A 56 6.68 -7.77 6.06
CA ALA A 56 7.32 -8.91 5.41
C ALA A 56 6.33 -9.99 4.98
N GLN A 57 5.35 -10.30 5.84
CA GLN A 57 4.28 -11.26 5.56
C GLN A 57 3.40 -10.86 4.36
N TYR A 58 3.16 -9.56 4.15
CA TYR A 58 2.45 -9.08 2.95
C TYR A 58 3.37 -9.01 1.72
N LEU A 59 4.65 -8.69 1.89
CA LEU A 59 5.61 -8.62 0.78
C LEU A 59 5.82 -9.98 0.11
N ASN A 60 5.88 -11.05 0.89
CA ASN A 60 6.11 -12.42 0.40
C ASN A 60 4.82 -13.22 0.13
N GLY A 61 3.65 -12.63 0.38
CA GLY A 61 2.35 -13.26 0.14
C GLY A 61 1.91 -14.28 1.19
N TYR A 62 2.60 -14.42 2.33
CA TYR A 62 2.11 -15.20 3.47
C TYR A 62 0.76 -14.65 3.97
N LYS A 63 0.61 -13.32 3.99
CA LYS A 63 -0.67 -12.62 4.16
C LYS A 63 -1.10 -12.00 2.85
N THR A 64 -2.40 -12.06 2.58
CA THR A 64 -3.02 -11.45 1.40
C THR A 64 -4.37 -10.85 1.78
N ILE A 65 -4.86 -9.93 0.95
CA ILE A 65 -6.22 -9.39 1.08
C ILE A 65 -7.10 -10.23 0.13
N PRO A 66 -8.05 -11.02 0.64
CA PRO A 66 -8.87 -11.87 -0.20
C PRO A 66 -9.83 -11.04 -1.06
N ILE A 67 -10.00 -11.47 -2.31
CA ILE A 67 -11.03 -10.92 -3.18
C ILE A 67 -12.38 -11.53 -2.74
N PRO A 68 -13.42 -10.72 -2.48
CA PRO A 68 -14.73 -11.25 -2.10
C PRO A 68 -15.29 -12.20 -3.16
N GLU A 69 -15.83 -13.35 -2.73
CA GLU A 69 -16.46 -14.32 -3.65
C GLU A 69 -17.73 -13.76 -4.32
N ARG A 70 -18.40 -12.80 -3.66
CA ARG A 70 -19.63 -12.19 -4.15
C ARG A 70 -19.63 -10.68 -3.92
N CYS A 71 -19.85 -9.93 -4.99
CA CYS A 71 -20.14 -8.50 -4.92
C CYS A 71 -21.58 -8.26 -4.44
N ARG A 72 -21.79 -7.20 -3.66
CA ARG A 72 -23.13 -6.80 -3.22
C ARG A 72 -23.97 -6.45 -4.47
N PRO A 73 -25.21 -6.96 -4.60
CA PRO A 73 -26.05 -6.61 -5.73
C PRO A 73 -26.43 -5.13 -5.68
N MET A 74 -26.54 -4.51 -6.85
CA MET A 74 -27.01 -3.14 -6.97
C MET A 74 -28.49 -3.06 -6.55
N ASN A 75 -28.83 -2.09 -5.69
CA ASN A 75 -30.23 -1.81 -5.36
C ASN A 75 -30.77 -0.70 -6.28
N PRO A 76 -31.75 -0.97 -7.15
CA PRO A 76 -32.30 0.02 -8.06
C PRO A 76 -33.07 1.16 -7.37
N GLU A 77 -33.51 0.99 -6.13
CA GLU A 77 -34.17 2.06 -5.35
C GLU A 77 -33.21 3.15 -4.88
N TYR A 78 -31.90 2.85 -4.81
CA TYR A 78 -30.86 3.77 -4.33
C TYR A 78 -29.82 4.05 -5.41
N LEU A 79 -30.29 4.48 -6.58
CA LEU A 79 -29.44 4.89 -7.69
C LEU A 79 -29.13 6.39 -7.62
N LEU A 80 -27.85 6.73 -7.77
CA LEU A 80 -27.38 8.09 -7.99
C LEU A 80 -26.93 8.20 -9.46
N SER A 81 -27.51 9.15 -10.20
CA SER A 81 -27.06 9.49 -11.55
C SER A 81 -26.27 10.80 -11.54
N VAL A 82 -25.27 10.87 -12.41
CA VAL A 82 -24.49 12.08 -12.69
C VAL A 82 -24.75 12.43 -14.14
N SER A 83 -25.03 13.70 -14.47
CA SER A 83 -25.27 14.11 -15.85
C SER A 83 -24.49 15.38 -16.19
N GLY A 84 -23.99 15.45 -17.42
CA GLY A 84 -23.26 16.60 -17.95
C GLY A 84 -21.95 16.91 -17.21
N ALA A 85 -21.30 15.93 -16.58
CA ALA A 85 -20.09 16.16 -15.80
C ALA A 85 -18.93 16.60 -16.72
N THR A 86 -18.45 17.82 -16.51
CA THR A 86 -17.47 18.51 -17.39
C THR A 86 -16.33 19.19 -16.64
N ALA A 87 -16.28 19.08 -15.31
CA ALA A 87 -15.21 19.69 -14.52
C ALA A 87 -13.84 19.07 -14.85
N ASN A 88 -12.79 19.88 -14.86
CA ASN A 88 -11.40 19.47 -15.14
C ASN A 88 -11.25 18.70 -16.46
N ASN A 89 -10.86 17.43 -16.39
CA ASN A 89 -10.61 16.54 -17.51
C ASN A 89 -11.85 15.69 -17.89
N LEU A 90 -13.03 15.96 -17.30
CA LEU A 90 -14.26 15.24 -17.60
C LEU A 90 -14.84 15.68 -18.95
N LYS A 91 -15.19 14.71 -19.79
CA LYS A 91 -15.63 14.94 -21.17
C LYS A 91 -17.14 14.78 -21.33
N LYS A 92 -17.90 15.60 -20.60
CA LYS A 92 -19.38 15.59 -20.62
C LYS A 92 -19.94 14.18 -20.41
N LEU A 93 -19.66 13.62 -19.24
CA LEU A 93 -20.10 12.29 -18.85
C LEU A 93 -21.52 12.34 -18.29
N ASP A 94 -22.30 11.32 -18.66
CA ASP A 94 -23.63 10.98 -18.14
C ASP A 94 -23.62 9.56 -17.55
#